data_AF-A0A953QJZ0-F1
#
_entry.id   AF-A0A953QJZ0-F1
#
_cell.length_a   1.000
_cell.length_b   1.000
_cell.length_c   1.000
_cell.angle_alpha   90.00
_cell.angle_beta   90.00
_cell.angle_gamma   90.00
#
_symmetry.space_group_name_H-M   'P 1'
#
loop_
_entity.id
_entity.type
_entity.pdbx_description
1 polymer ?
#
loop_
_entity_poly.entity_id
_entity_poly.type
_entity_poly.pdbx_seq_one_letter_code
_entity_poly.pdbx_strand_id
1 'polypeptide(L)'
;PILWALLTALAIVAPFYRTLWMNYSIAALAGGAALIAAIDAWSRRAKSQLVFFGVLLGPVAIAIAAAAATHPEKFRILTRLIPSFAGTSGGVAELQSLLIRNGALSLWPVWEQFGGAIVLTIAGIIVLGEIALKDPDPRRDLIFFWSLTTLLLTLGQVRMTYYFAIAAALVCGYLADRLWRSPVYFRWAAGVAIAALVFAPNIIQAAQTMPGESPDTDWREALLWLRGHTPEPFGDASYYYARFPSPAPRAAYSVLAWWDYGYWIMGIGHRVPMTNPTQSNAGAAAACLLAQNESEAAAILEQSASRYVIVDARLPMLNSSEATGGKFPALFQWDREVSLDDYFLIARQRDANGVMMPRVLYRPAYFRSLLVRLFVFGGAAVEKPSGAALAYLRDDGKNRELVDLREFPSEELAMAAEPGCRMQGCILVSTNSLKSCVRLEALTRFRPVFASSTEVVQNENRLFRKEVQIYEFK
;
A
#
# COMPACT_ATOMS: atom_id res chain seq x y z
N PRO A 1 23.10 24.46 -21.17
CA PRO A 1 22.03 23.54 -21.64
C PRO A 1 21.07 23.11 -20.52
N ILE A 2 21.55 22.60 -19.38
CA ILE A 2 20.68 22.14 -18.27
C ILE A 2 19.86 23.30 -17.66
N LEU A 3 20.49 24.46 -17.39
CA LEU A 3 19.78 25.64 -16.89
C LEU A 3 18.63 26.05 -17.81
N TRP A 4 18.88 26.10 -19.12
CA TRP A 4 17.86 26.41 -20.12
C TRP A 4 16.74 25.37 -20.15
N ALA A 5 17.05 24.08 -20.01
CA ALA A 5 16.03 23.04 -19.92
C ALA A 5 15.12 23.23 -18.69
N LEU A 6 15.69 23.56 -17.53
CA LEU A 6 14.92 23.85 -16.31
C LEU A 6 14.06 25.10 -16.45
N LEU A 7 14.59 26.18 -17.06
CA LEU A 7 13.84 27.41 -17.31
C LEU A 7 12.70 27.20 -18.31
N THR A 8 12.93 26.43 -19.37
CA THR A 8 11.88 26.06 -20.34
C THR A 8 10.79 25.23 -19.67
N ALA A 9 11.16 24.23 -18.88
CA ALA A 9 10.19 23.44 -18.11
C ALA A 9 9.40 24.33 -17.15
N LEU A 10 10.07 25.26 -16.45
CA LEU A 10 9.42 26.21 -15.55
C LEU A 10 8.43 27.11 -16.30
N ALA A 11 8.78 27.60 -17.48
CA ALA A 11 7.88 28.43 -18.31
C ALA A 11 6.63 27.66 -18.76
N ILE A 12 6.77 26.37 -19.10
CA ILE A 12 5.64 25.51 -19.46
C ILE A 12 4.74 25.25 -18.24
N VAL A 13 5.34 25.06 -17.07
CA VAL A 13 4.64 24.60 -15.86
C VAL A 13 4.03 25.75 -15.03
N ALA A 14 4.65 26.93 -15.03
CA ALA A 14 4.23 28.07 -14.22
C ALA A 14 2.75 28.49 -14.39
N PRO A 15 2.15 28.47 -15.60
CA PRO A 15 0.72 28.77 -15.78
C PRO A 15 -0.21 27.83 -14.99
N PHE A 16 0.25 26.63 -14.65
CA PHE A 16 -0.54 25.61 -13.96
C PHE A 16 -0.42 25.69 -12.43
N TYR A 17 0.11 26.77 -11.84
CA TYR A 17 0.36 26.90 -10.39
C TYR A 17 -0.85 26.59 -9.49
N ARG A 18 -2.08 26.76 -9.98
CA ARG A 18 -3.31 26.44 -9.24
C ARG A 18 -3.64 24.94 -9.21
N THR A 19 -2.94 24.12 -9.97
CA THR A 19 -3.17 22.67 -10.04
C THR A 19 -2.56 21.97 -8.83
N LEU A 20 -3.18 20.88 -8.40
CA LEU A 20 -2.70 20.08 -7.28
C LEU A 20 -1.22 19.70 -7.49
N TRP A 21 -0.43 19.85 -6.42
CA TRP A 21 1.02 19.60 -6.38
C TRP A 21 1.90 20.50 -7.27
N MET A 22 1.33 21.35 -8.13
CA MET A 22 2.12 22.11 -9.09
C MET A 22 3.06 23.11 -8.44
N ASN A 23 2.66 23.69 -7.31
CA ASN A 23 3.53 24.57 -6.52
C ASN A 23 4.86 23.90 -6.13
N TYR A 24 4.85 22.59 -5.85
CA TYR A 24 6.09 21.86 -5.55
C TYR A 24 6.95 21.67 -6.79
N SER A 25 6.34 21.34 -7.94
CA SER A 25 7.06 21.23 -9.22
C SER A 25 7.69 22.56 -9.63
N ILE A 26 6.94 23.66 -9.50
CA ILE A 26 7.42 25.02 -9.76
C ILE A 26 8.58 25.37 -8.82
N ALA A 27 8.43 25.12 -7.51
CA ALA A 27 9.47 25.37 -6.53
C ALA A 27 10.73 24.53 -6.81
N ALA A 28 10.59 23.26 -7.19
CA ALA A 28 11.70 22.39 -7.54
C ALA A 28 12.42 22.84 -8.82
N LEU A 29 11.69 23.25 -9.85
CA LEU A 29 12.27 23.76 -11.10
C LEU A 29 12.97 25.10 -10.90
N ALA A 30 12.33 26.04 -10.19
CA ALA A 30 12.91 27.34 -9.87
C ALA A 30 14.14 27.20 -8.97
N GLY A 31 14.03 26.41 -7.89
CA GLY A 31 15.13 26.12 -6.98
C GLY A 31 16.28 25.38 -7.67
N GLY A 32 15.97 24.40 -8.52
CA GLY A 32 16.96 23.69 -9.33
C GLY A 32 17.67 24.60 -10.32
N ALA A 33 16.94 25.49 -11.01
CA ALA A 33 17.53 26.47 -11.93
C ALA A 33 18.46 27.43 -11.18
N ALA A 34 18.02 27.95 -10.03
CA ALA A 34 18.83 28.81 -9.18
C ALA A 34 20.09 28.09 -8.68
N LEU A 35 19.96 26.82 -8.26
CA LEU A 35 21.08 26.00 -7.82
C LEU A 35 22.09 25.77 -8.95
N ILE A 36 21.64 25.41 -10.15
CA ILE A 36 22.54 25.21 -11.31
C ILE A 36 23.26 26.52 -11.68
N ALA A 37 22.55 27.65 -11.66
CA ALA A 37 23.16 28.95 -11.90
C ALA A 37 24.20 29.31 -10.82
N ALA A 38 23.90 29.03 -9.55
CA ALA A 38 24.82 29.22 -8.44
C ALA A 38 26.05 28.30 -8.55
N ILE A 39 25.86 27.04 -8.94
CA ILE A 39 26.95 26.09 -9.17
C ILE A 39 27.85 26.57 -10.32
N ASP A 40 27.29 27.05 -11.44
CA ASP A 40 28.10 27.60 -12.55
C ASP A 40 28.86 28.86 -12.14
N ALA A 41 28.23 29.75 -11.37
CA ALA A 41 28.89 30.94 -10.85
C ALA A 41 30.00 30.60 -9.84
N TRP A 42 29.82 29.54 -9.05
CA TRP A 42 30.78 29.09 -8.05
C TRP A 42 31.93 28.29 -8.66
N SER A 43 31.66 27.43 -9.64
CA SER A 43 32.68 26.63 -10.33
C SER A 43 33.76 27.51 -10.95
N ARG A 44 33.39 28.70 -11.44
CA ARG A 44 34.31 29.71 -11.97
C ARG A 44 35.21 30.37 -10.92
N ARG A 45 34.84 30.31 -9.64
CA ARG A 45 35.53 30.99 -8.52
C ARG A 45 36.26 30.03 -7.57
N ALA A 46 35.88 28.76 -7.57
CA ALA A 46 36.45 27.77 -6.66
C ALA A 46 37.91 27.50 -7.01
N LYS A 47 38.80 27.64 -6.01
CA LYS A 47 40.25 27.48 -6.17
C LYS A 47 40.74 26.03 -6.08
N SER A 48 39.91 25.14 -5.55
CA SER A 48 40.21 23.71 -5.43
C SER A 48 38.92 22.90 -5.39
N GLN A 49 39.00 21.59 -5.69
CA GLN A 49 37.86 20.66 -5.62
C GLN A 49 37.27 20.58 -4.20
N LEU A 50 38.12 20.57 -3.17
CA LEU A 50 37.70 20.59 -1.76
C LEU A 50 36.86 21.83 -1.43
N VAL A 51 37.30 23.01 -1.87
CA VAL A 51 36.56 24.26 -1.66
C VAL A 51 35.26 24.26 -2.48
N PHE A 52 35.30 23.72 -3.69
CA PHE A 52 34.11 23.59 -4.53
C PHE A 52 33.03 22.74 -3.84
N PHE A 53 33.36 21.50 -3.48
CA PHE A 53 32.42 20.57 -2.85
C PHE A 53 32.03 20.98 -1.42
N GLY A 54 32.96 21.57 -0.65
CA GLY A 54 32.69 22.05 0.70
C GLY A 54 31.62 23.16 0.73
N VAL A 55 31.70 24.12 -0.19
CA VAL A 55 30.70 25.20 -0.31
C VAL A 55 29.41 24.73 -0.97
N LEU A 56 29.44 23.68 -1.79
CA LEU A 56 28.25 23.08 -2.37
C LEU A 56 27.43 22.28 -1.32
N LEU A 57 28.10 21.41 -0.58
CA LEU A 57 27.45 20.44 0.33
C LEU A 57 27.25 21.01 1.74
N GLY A 58 28.13 21.90 2.21
CA GLY A 58 28.08 22.47 3.56
C GLY A 58 26.76 23.19 3.87
N PRO A 59 26.31 24.16 3.04
CA PRO A 59 25.05 24.86 3.26
C PRO A 59 23.84 23.93 3.21
N VAL A 60 23.85 22.92 2.35
CA VAL A 60 22.78 21.91 2.26
C VAL A 60 22.73 21.09 3.55
N ALA A 61 23.87 20.61 4.04
CA ALA A 61 23.95 19.87 5.30
C ALA A 61 23.50 20.72 6.49
N ILE A 62 23.89 22.00 6.55
CA ILE A 62 23.46 22.95 7.58
C ILE A 62 21.94 23.18 7.50
N ALA A 63 21.40 23.39 6.30
CA ALA A 63 19.95 23.59 6.11
C ALA A 63 19.15 22.36 6.53
N ILE A 64 19.64 21.15 6.21
CA ILE A 64 19.04 19.87 6.63
C ILE A 64 19.09 19.75 8.16
N ALA A 65 20.25 20.02 8.79
CA ALA A 65 20.40 19.96 10.25
C ALA A 65 19.53 20.99 10.97
N ALA A 66 19.47 22.22 10.46
CA ALA A 66 18.61 23.28 10.99
C ALA A 66 17.12 22.94 10.84
N ALA A 67 16.70 22.38 9.70
CA ALA A 67 15.33 21.92 9.49
C ALA A 67 14.97 20.76 10.43
N ALA A 68 15.90 19.83 10.68
CA ALA A 68 15.72 18.75 11.64
C ALA A 68 15.53 19.27 13.07
N ALA A 69 16.28 20.31 13.47
CA ALA A 69 16.20 20.90 14.80
C ALA A 69 14.96 21.80 15.01
N THR A 70 14.57 22.58 14.01
CA THR A 70 13.51 23.60 14.14
C THR A 70 12.12 23.09 13.76
N HIS A 71 12.03 22.10 12.87
CA HIS A 71 10.78 21.56 12.36
C HIS A 71 10.80 20.02 12.27
N PRO A 72 10.93 19.32 13.41
CA PRO A 72 11.09 17.86 13.45
C PRO A 72 9.94 17.11 12.75
N GLU A 73 8.70 17.60 12.85
CA GLU A 73 7.54 17.00 12.19
C GLU A 73 7.59 17.08 10.66
N LYS A 74 8.08 18.20 10.11
CA LYS A 74 8.26 18.36 8.65
C LYS A 74 9.49 17.59 8.18
N PHE A 75 10.54 17.50 9.00
CA PHE A 75 11.72 16.70 8.72
C PHE A 75 11.39 15.21 8.58
N ARG A 76 10.37 14.72 9.30
CA ARG A 76 9.84 13.36 9.14
C ARG A 76 9.30 13.07 7.72
N ILE A 77 9.00 14.09 6.92
CA ILE A 77 8.64 13.93 5.50
C ILE A 77 9.90 13.64 4.66
N LEU A 78 11.01 14.32 4.94
CA LEU A 78 12.29 14.08 4.28
C LEU A 78 12.81 12.66 4.53
N THR A 79 12.62 12.13 5.74
CA THR A 79 13.01 10.74 6.05
C THR A 79 12.16 9.71 5.30
N ARG A 80 10.96 10.06 4.82
CA ARG A 80 10.13 9.23 3.92
C ARG A 80 10.55 9.31 2.45
N LEU A 81 11.31 10.34 2.07
CA LEU A 81 11.89 10.50 0.74
C LEU A 81 13.22 9.74 0.60
N ILE A 82 13.90 9.48 1.72
CA ILE A 82 15.12 8.67 1.74
C ILE A 82 14.72 7.21 1.51
N PRO A 83 15.38 6.49 0.59
CA PRO A 83 15.14 5.07 0.37
C PRO A 83 15.32 4.33 1.69
N SER A 84 14.24 3.80 2.24
CA SER A 84 14.31 3.09 3.51
C SER A 84 14.66 1.64 3.21
N PHE A 85 15.95 1.36 3.16
CA PHE A 85 16.45 0.00 2.92
C PHE A 85 16.02 -1.00 4.02
N ALA A 86 15.54 -0.51 5.16
CA ALA A 86 15.12 -1.28 6.35
C ALA A 86 13.71 -0.91 6.89
N GLY A 87 12.95 -0.03 6.22
CA GLY A 87 11.75 0.59 6.79
C GLY A 87 10.47 -0.23 6.66
N THR A 88 9.59 -0.08 7.64
CA THR A 88 8.20 -0.54 7.54
C THR A 88 7.41 0.43 6.67
N SER A 89 6.68 -0.10 5.69
CA SER A 89 5.96 0.70 4.68
C SER A 89 4.64 1.28 5.14
N GLY A 90 4.27 1.10 6.42
CA GLY A 90 3.01 1.56 6.96
C GLY A 90 1.78 0.94 6.26
N GLY A 91 1.91 -0.30 5.76
CA GLY A 91 0.84 -0.97 5.00
C GLY A 91 0.71 -0.52 3.54
N VAL A 92 1.59 0.36 3.05
CA VAL A 92 1.62 0.80 1.65
C VAL A 92 2.64 -0.03 0.88
N ALA A 93 2.17 -1.02 0.12
CA ALA A 93 3.04 -2.00 -0.57
C ALA A 93 4.16 -1.33 -1.41
N GLU A 94 3.81 -0.26 -2.13
CA GLU A 94 4.73 0.49 -2.99
C GLU A 94 5.93 1.15 -2.29
N LEU A 95 5.82 1.46 -1.00
CA LEU A 95 6.88 2.07 -0.20
C LEU A 95 7.87 1.06 0.38
N GLN A 96 7.60 -0.24 0.21
CA GLN A 96 8.48 -1.30 0.71
C GLN A 96 9.82 -1.30 -0.04
N SER A 97 10.88 -1.67 0.69
CA SER A 97 12.17 -1.98 0.08
C SER A 97 12.03 -3.17 -0.86
N LEU A 98 12.62 -3.09 -2.04
CA LEU A 98 12.63 -4.20 -2.99
C LEU A 98 13.48 -5.37 -2.48
N LEU A 99 14.40 -5.11 -1.55
CA LEU A 99 15.27 -6.11 -0.94
C LEU A 99 14.69 -6.74 0.31
N ILE A 100 13.68 -6.13 0.95
CA ILE A 100 13.08 -6.66 2.18
C ILE A 100 11.64 -7.07 1.91
N ARG A 101 11.39 -8.38 1.93
CA ARG A 101 10.04 -8.94 1.88
C ARG A 101 9.72 -9.56 3.23
N ASN A 102 8.61 -9.15 3.84
CA ASN A 102 8.15 -9.66 5.14
C ASN A 102 9.22 -9.60 6.26
N GLY A 103 10.05 -8.55 6.25
CA GLY A 103 11.13 -8.36 7.24
C GLY A 103 12.40 -9.18 6.99
N ALA A 104 12.46 -9.98 5.91
CA ALA A 104 13.63 -10.75 5.53
C ALA A 104 14.25 -10.24 4.22
N LEU A 105 15.58 -10.31 4.13
CA LEU A 105 16.32 -10.02 2.90
C LEU A 105 15.96 -11.06 1.83
N SER A 106 15.52 -10.60 0.66
CA SER A 106 15.23 -11.45 -0.49
C SER A 106 15.58 -10.73 -1.79
N LEU A 107 16.28 -11.42 -2.68
CA LEU A 107 16.55 -10.94 -4.05
C LEU A 107 15.45 -11.35 -5.04
N TRP A 108 14.54 -12.20 -4.61
CA TRP A 108 13.44 -12.68 -5.44
C TRP A 108 12.56 -11.55 -6.00
N PRO A 109 12.19 -10.50 -5.23
CA PRO A 109 11.40 -9.40 -5.77
C PRO A 109 12.12 -8.63 -6.89
N VAL A 110 13.45 -8.54 -6.83
CA VAL A 110 14.24 -7.91 -7.90
C VAL A 110 14.14 -8.73 -9.18
N TRP A 111 14.22 -10.06 -9.06
CA TRP A 111 14.05 -10.98 -10.18
C TRP A 111 12.62 -10.94 -10.73
N GLU A 112 11.60 -10.91 -9.86
CA GLU A 112 10.19 -10.72 -10.26
C GLU A 112 9.93 -9.39 -10.96
N GLN A 113 10.74 -8.36 -10.75
CA GLN A 113 10.52 -7.07 -11.40
C GLN A 113 11.27 -6.93 -12.73
N PHE A 114 12.50 -7.46 -12.82
CA PHE A 114 13.42 -7.19 -13.93
C PHE A 114 13.85 -8.44 -14.71
N GLY A 115 13.59 -9.63 -14.18
CA GLY A 115 13.99 -10.91 -14.77
C GLY A 115 15.47 -10.96 -15.10
N GLY A 116 15.83 -11.55 -16.24
CA GLY A 116 17.22 -11.66 -16.69
C GLY A 116 17.89 -10.31 -17.00
N ALA A 117 17.11 -9.25 -17.25
CA ALA A 117 17.64 -7.95 -17.61
C ALA A 117 18.43 -7.30 -16.47
N ILE A 118 18.15 -7.65 -15.21
CA ILE A 118 18.92 -7.13 -14.07
C ILE A 118 20.40 -7.52 -14.14
N VAL A 119 20.71 -8.72 -14.63
CA VAL A 119 22.08 -9.23 -14.72
C VAL A 119 22.89 -8.40 -15.73
N LEU A 120 22.31 -8.18 -16.92
CA LEU A 120 22.92 -7.32 -17.94
C LEU A 120 23.04 -5.87 -17.46
N THR A 121 22.04 -5.39 -16.74
CA THR A 121 22.05 -4.02 -16.21
C THR A 121 23.16 -3.81 -15.19
N ILE A 122 23.33 -4.72 -14.21
CA ILE A 122 24.40 -4.64 -13.21
C ILE A 122 25.77 -4.70 -13.90
N ALA A 123 25.96 -5.63 -14.83
CA ALA A 123 27.20 -5.72 -15.60
C ALA A 123 27.48 -4.43 -16.40
N GLY A 124 26.46 -3.87 -17.03
CA GLY A 124 26.58 -2.62 -17.78
C GLY A 124 26.87 -1.42 -16.88
N ILE A 125 26.29 -1.34 -15.68
CA ILE A 125 26.61 -0.29 -14.70
C ILE A 125 28.08 -0.39 -14.26
N ILE A 126 28.59 -1.60 -14.00
CA ILE A 126 30.00 -1.82 -13.65
C ILE A 126 30.92 -1.35 -14.79
N VAL A 127 30.63 -1.77 -16.02
CA VAL A 127 31.40 -1.37 -17.22
C VAL A 127 31.37 0.15 -17.39
N LEU A 128 30.19 0.77 -17.31
CA LEU A 128 30.07 2.22 -17.43
C LEU A 128 30.82 2.96 -16.31
N GLY A 129 30.81 2.44 -15.08
CA GLY A 129 31.55 2.98 -13.96
C GLY A 129 33.07 2.90 -14.16
N GLU A 130 33.59 1.77 -14.64
CA GLU A 130 35.01 1.65 -14.98
C GLU A 130 35.43 2.63 -16.06
N ILE A 131 34.61 2.82 -17.10
CA ILE A 131 34.93 3.77 -18.18
C ILE A 131 34.84 5.20 -17.65
N ALA A 132 33.84 5.53 -16.83
CA ALA A 132 33.73 6.84 -16.20
C ALA A 132 34.96 7.20 -15.35
N LEU A 133 35.60 6.21 -14.72
CA LEU A 133 36.84 6.41 -13.96
C LEU A 133 38.09 6.57 -14.84
N LYS A 134 38.15 5.87 -15.99
CA LYS A 134 39.34 5.83 -16.85
C LYS A 134 39.34 6.91 -17.94
N ASP A 135 38.18 7.19 -18.54
CA ASP A 135 38.00 8.10 -19.68
C ASP A 135 36.71 8.91 -19.51
N PRO A 136 36.69 9.92 -18.62
CA PRO A 136 35.47 10.65 -18.26
C PRO A 136 34.83 11.34 -19.48
N ASP A 137 33.55 11.06 -19.72
CA ASP A 137 32.74 11.73 -20.74
C ASP A 137 31.40 12.13 -20.10
N PRO A 138 31.12 13.43 -19.92
CA PRO A 138 29.90 13.92 -19.28
C PRO A 138 28.60 13.33 -19.84
N ARG A 139 28.56 12.98 -21.14
CA ARG A 139 27.35 12.43 -21.78
C ARG A 139 27.09 10.99 -21.34
N ARG A 140 28.13 10.16 -21.37
CA ARG A 140 28.06 8.75 -20.95
C ARG A 140 27.98 8.63 -19.44
N ASP A 141 28.74 9.44 -18.72
CA ASP A 141 28.80 9.40 -17.26
C ASP A 141 27.45 9.82 -16.65
N LEU A 142 26.67 10.67 -17.32
CA LEU A 142 25.29 10.96 -16.94
C LEU A 142 24.42 9.69 -16.92
N ILE A 143 24.54 8.81 -17.93
CA ILE A 143 23.80 7.55 -17.99
C ILE A 143 24.23 6.66 -16.81
N PHE A 144 25.52 6.60 -16.49
CA PHE A 144 26.04 5.86 -15.34
C PHE A 144 25.44 6.37 -14.02
N PHE A 145 25.58 7.66 -13.73
CA PHE A 145 25.11 8.23 -12.46
C PHE A 145 23.59 8.17 -12.32
N TRP A 146 22.84 8.40 -13.41
CA TRP A 146 21.39 8.28 -13.38
C TRP A 146 20.92 6.83 -13.19
N SER A 147 21.59 5.87 -13.84
CA SER A 147 21.31 4.44 -13.64
C SER A 147 21.62 3.98 -12.21
N LEU A 148 22.76 4.41 -11.67
CA LEU A 148 23.13 4.11 -10.29
C LEU A 148 22.14 4.73 -9.29
N THR A 149 21.74 5.99 -9.52
CA THR A 149 20.79 6.69 -8.65
C THR A 149 19.42 6.02 -8.66
N THR A 150 18.88 5.72 -9.84
CA THR A 150 17.57 5.06 -9.97
C THR A 150 17.58 3.61 -9.46
N LEU A 151 18.71 2.90 -9.60
CA LEU A 151 18.92 1.61 -8.94
C LEU A 151 18.81 1.74 -7.42
N LEU A 152 19.54 2.67 -6.80
CA LEU A 152 19.51 2.89 -5.35
C LEU A 152 18.11 3.26 -4.84
N LEU A 153 17.38 4.11 -5.58
CA LEU A 153 16.00 4.45 -5.27
C LEU A 153 15.08 3.22 -5.34
N THR A 154 15.25 2.39 -6.38
CA THR A 154 14.49 1.16 -6.60
C THR A 154 14.73 0.11 -5.52
N LEU A 155 15.97 -0.02 -5.06
CA LEU A 155 16.31 -0.93 -3.98
C LEU A 155 15.62 -0.54 -2.67
N GLY A 156 15.42 0.75 -2.41
CA GLY A 156 14.72 1.20 -1.21
C GLY A 156 13.21 1.36 -1.34
N GLN A 157 12.64 1.49 -2.55
CA GLN A 157 11.18 1.61 -2.76
C GLN A 157 10.74 0.94 -4.08
N VAL A 158 9.77 0.01 -4.01
CA VAL A 158 9.18 -0.68 -5.18
C VAL A 158 8.61 0.29 -6.21
N ARG A 159 7.98 1.41 -5.79
CA ARG A 159 7.46 2.41 -6.73
C ARG A 159 8.52 3.14 -7.55
N MET A 160 9.82 2.95 -7.30
CA MET A 160 10.87 3.56 -8.11
C MET A 160 11.32 2.65 -9.27
N THR A 161 10.82 1.42 -9.31
CA THR A 161 11.16 0.40 -10.31
C THR A 161 10.93 0.86 -11.75
N TYR A 162 9.85 1.60 -12.03
CA TYR A 162 9.57 2.09 -13.38
C TYR A 162 10.55 3.17 -13.86
N TYR A 163 11.14 3.96 -12.95
CA TYR A 163 12.22 4.88 -13.32
C TYR A 163 13.49 4.10 -13.68
N PHE A 164 13.83 3.10 -12.87
CA PHE A 164 15.00 2.27 -13.14
C PHE A 164 14.82 1.38 -14.36
N ALA A 165 13.61 0.97 -14.72
CA ALA A 165 13.35 0.21 -15.95
C ALA A 165 13.87 0.92 -17.21
N ILE A 166 13.73 2.25 -17.28
CA ILE A 166 14.26 3.06 -18.39
C ILE A 166 15.80 3.05 -18.37
N ALA A 167 16.39 3.22 -17.19
CA ALA A 167 17.84 3.15 -17.02
C ALA A 167 18.42 1.78 -17.39
N ALA A 168 17.78 0.71 -16.92
CA ALA A 168 18.11 -0.67 -17.23
C ALA A 168 18.08 -0.92 -18.75
N ALA A 169 17.03 -0.46 -19.44
CA ALA A 169 16.91 -0.60 -20.89
C ALA A 169 18.07 0.10 -21.63
N LEU A 170 18.43 1.32 -21.23
CA LEU A 170 19.54 2.07 -21.84
C LEU A 170 20.90 1.40 -21.58
N VAL A 171 21.16 0.95 -20.35
CA VAL A 171 22.40 0.26 -19.98
C VAL A 171 22.53 -1.09 -20.69
N CYS A 172 21.44 -1.87 -20.74
CA CYS A 172 21.40 -3.12 -21.50
C CYS A 172 21.65 -2.87 -22.99
N GLY A 173 21.04 -1.83 -23.57
CA GLY A 173 21.26 -1.45 -24.96
C GLY A 173 22.72 -1.06 -25.25
N TYR A 174 23.34 -0.29 -24.35
CA TYR A 174 24.75 0.05 -24.44
C TYR A 174 25.66 -1.19 -24.40
N LEU A 175 25.40 -2.12 -23.47
CA LEU A 175 26.16 -3.37 -23.37
C LEU A 175 25.96 -4.24 -24.62
N ALA A 176 24.73 -4.33 -25.13
CA ALA A 176 24.42 -5.06 -26.36
C ALA A 176 25.16 -4.48 -27.59
N ASP A 177 25.22 -3.15 -27.76
CA ASP A 177 25.99 -2.51 -28.83
C ASP A 177 27.49 -2.85 -28.72
N ARG A 178 28.05 -2.85 -27.51
CA ARG A 178 29.45 -3.25 -27.30
C ARG A 178 29.70 -4.72 -27.66
N LEU A 179 28.80 -5.62 -27.26
CA LEU A 179 28.86 -7.03 -27.61
C LEU A 179 28.71 -7.25 -29.12
N TRP A 180 27.88 -6.45 -29.79
CA TRP A 180 27.68 -6.51 -31.23
C TRP A 180 28.95 -6.20 -32.04
N ARG A 181 29.82 -5.33 -31.51
CA ARG A 181 31.12 -4.97 -32.10
C ARG A 181 32.22 -6.02 -31.87
N SER A 182 31.92 -7.10 -31.15
CA SER A 182 32.86 -8.20 -30.90
C SER A 182 32.99 -9.15 -32.12
N PRO A 183 33.99 -10.05 -32.15
CA PRO A 183 34.17 -11.01 -33.25
C PRO A 183 32.91 -11.81 -33.58
N VAL A 184 32.75 -12.20 -34.85
CA VAL A 184 31.51 -12.78 -35.40
C VAL A 184 31.01 -14.01 -34.64
N TYR A 185 31.89 -14.90 -34.20
CA TYR A 185 31.47 -16.08 -33.43
C TYR A 185 30.90 -15.67 -32.05
N PHE A 186 31.55 -14.71 -31.39
CA PHE A 186 31.16 -14.26 -30.05
C PHE A 186 29.87 -13.45 -30.07
N ARG A 187 29.69 -12.55 -31.06
CA ARG A 187 28.46 -11.74 -31.17
C ARG A 187 27.22 -12.62 -31.37
N TRP A 188 27.32 -13.71 -32.13
CA TRP A 188 26.19 -14.61 -32.36
C TRP A 188 25.88 -15.45 -31.12
N ALA A 189 26.90 -15.99 -30.45
CA ALA A 189 26.73 -16.70 -29.20
C ALA A 189 26.10 -15.81 -28.11
N ALA A 190 26.60 -14.58 -27.96
CA ALA A 190 26.06 -13.60 -27.03
C ALA A 190 24.62 -13.19 -27.41
N GLY A 191 24.33 -12.98 -28.69
CA GLY A 191 22.98 -12.68 -29.17
C GLY A 191 21.98 -13.78 -28.86
N VAL A 192 22.33 -15.04 -29.12
CA VAL A 192 21.50 -16.20 -28.77
C VAL A 192 21.31 -16.32 -27.26
N ALA A 193 22.38 -16.13 -26.48
CA ALA A 193 22.29 -16.17 -25.02
C ALA A 193 21.38 -15.06 -24.46
N ILE A 194 21.49 -13.83 -24.95
CA ILE A 194 20.62 -12.72 -24.55
C ILE A 194 19.17 -12.99 -24.97
N ALA A 195 18.95 -13.52 -26.17
CA ALA A 195 17.61 -13.89 -26.63
C ALA A 195 16.98 -14.97 -25.74
N ALA A 196 17.73 -16.03 -25.41
CA ALA A 196 17.23 -17.18 -24.66
C ALA A 196 17.11 -16.93 -23.14
N LEU A 197 18.06 -16.19 -22.55
CA LEU A 197 18.16 -16.03 -21.09
C LEU A 197 17.55 -14.72 -20.58
N VAL A 198 17.38 -13.72 -21.45
CA VAL A 198 16.86 -12.40 -21.05
C VAL A 198 15.56 -12.09 -21.76
N PHE A 199 15.54 -12.06 -23.10
CA PHE A 199 14.32 -11.68 -23.81
C PHE A 199 13.19 -12.69 -23.66
N ALA A 200 13.44 -13.98 -23.90
CA ALA A 200 12.38 -14.99 -23.88
C ALA A 200 11.68 -15.11 -22.50
N PRO A 201 12.41 -15.19 -21.36
CA PRO A 201 11.78 -15.23 -20.04
C PRO A 201 11.03 -13.93 -19.72
N ASN A 202 11.61 -12.77 -20.06
CA ASN A 202 10.98 -11.48 -19.77
C ASN A 202 9.73 -11.24 -20.63
N ILE A 203 9.67 -11.76 -21.87
CA ILE A 203 8.46 -11.70 -22.71
C ILE A 203 7.35 -12.56 -22.11
N ILE A 204 7.66 -13.78 -21.67
CA ILE A 204 6.69 -14.67 -21.03
C ILE A 204 6.13 -13.99 -19.78
N GLN A 205 7.01 -13.45 -18.94
CA GLN A 205 6.63 -12.71 -17.74
C GLN A 205 5.76 -11.50 -18.07
N ALA A 206 6.15 -10.66 -19.03
CA ALA A 206 5.37 -9.51 -19.45
C ALA A 206 3.98 -9.90 -19.96
N ALA A 207 3.87 -10.99 -20.72
CA ALA A 207 2.60 -11.50 -21.22
C ALA A 207 1.67 -12.00 -20.09
N GLN A 208 2.24 -12.55 -19.02
CA GLN A 208 1.49 -12.99 -17.83
C GLN A 208 1.05 -11.83 -16.92
N THR A 209 1.61 -10.62 -17.10
CA THR A 209 1.40 -9.48 -16.20
C THR A 209 0.23 -8.55 -16.64
N MET A 210 -0.64 -8.93 -17.59
CA MET A 210 -1.82 -8.14 -18.00
C MET A 210 -3.16 -8.92 -17.92
N PRO A 211 -4.31 -8.26 -17.60
CA PRO A 211 -4.56 -6.82 -17.53
C PRO A 211 -4.76 -6.27 -16.10
N GLY A 212 -4.55 -4.95 -15.95
CA GLY A 212 -4.48 -4.23 -14.67
C GLY A 212 -5.74 -4.27 -13.81
N GLU A 213 -5.59 -3.80 -12.56
CA GLU A 213 -6.62 -3.72 -11.51
C GLU A 213 -7.80 -2.82 -11.93
N SER A 214 -8.66 -3.36 -12.79
CA SER A 214 -10.00 -2.86 -13.00
C SER A 214 -10.89 -3.41 -11.90
N PRO A 215 -11.95 -2.68 -11.49
CA PRO A 215 -12.99 -3.28 -10.68
C PRO A 215 -13.52 -4.51 -11.42
N ASP A 216 -13.60 -5.62 -10.70
CA ASP A 216 -14.22 -6.86 -11.15
C ASP A 216 -15.72 -6.64 -11.44
N THR A 217 -16.39 -7.69 -11.90
CA THR A 217 -17.81 -7.63 -12.25
C THR A 217 -18.69 -7.26 -11.06
N ASP A 218 -18.39 -7.74 -9.86
CA ASP A 218 -19.16 -7.49 -8.63
C ASP A 218 -19.02 -6.03 -8.16
N TRP A 219 -17.80 -5.47 -8.19
CA TRP A 219 -17.57 -4.05 -7.94
C TRP A 219 -18.23 -3.16 -8.99
N ARG A 220 -18.18 -3.53 -10.27
CA ARG A 220 -18.89 -2.78 -11.32
C ARG A 220 -20.39 -2.81 -11.10
N GLU A 221 -20.96 -3.96 -10.74
CA GLU A 221 -22.38 -4.11 -10.41
C GLU A 221 -22.78 -3.17 -9.26
N ALA A 222 -22.02 -3.21 -8.16
CA ALA A 222 -22.25 -2.37 -6.98
C ALA A 222 -22.18 -0.87 -7.29
N LEU A 223 -21.20 -0.45 -8.07
CA LEU A 223 -20.99 0.95 -8.42
C LEU A 223 -22.04 1.47 -9.40
N LEU A 224 -22.47 0.65 -10.37
CA LEU A 224 -23.56 0.99 -11.27
C LEU A 224 -24.90 1.06 -10.51
N TRP A 225 -25.13 0.14 -9.56
CA TRP A 225 -26.28 0.22 -8.67
C TRP A 225 -26.26 1.52 -7.87
N LEU A 226 -25.11 1.85 -7.25
CA LEU A 226 -24.92 3.07 -6.46
C LEU A 226 -25.27 4.32 -7.29
N ARG A 227 -24.78 4.39 -8.53
CA ARG A 227 -25.08 5.49 -9.45
C ARG A 227 -26.56 5.58 -9.83
N GLY A 228 -27.21 4.43 -10.05
CA GLY A 228 -28.60 4.38 -10.52
C GLY A 228 -29.67 4.48 -9.43
N HIS A 229 -29.34 4.18 -8.17
CA HIS A 229 -30.32 3.96 -7.10
C HIS A 229 -30.09 4.80 -5.84
N THR A 230 -29.11 5.72 -5.84
CA THR A 230 -28.91 6.66 -4.73
C THR A 230 -29.08 8.11 -5.21
N PRO A 231 -29.52 9.06 -4.37
CA PRO A 231 -29.70 10.45 -4.77
C PRO A 231 -28.41 11.10 -5.30
N GLU A 232 -28.49 12.09 -6.17
CA GLU A 232 -27.28 12.79 -6.60
C GLU A 232 -26.69 13.62 -5.43
N PRO A 233 -25.39 13.50 -5.13
CA PRO A 233 -24.79 14.13 -3.95
C PRO A 233 -24.78 15.66 -4.02
N PHE A 234 -24.96 16.24 -5.21
CA PHE A 234 -25.06 17.69 -5.42
C PHE A 234 -26.43 18.11 -5.97
N GLY A 235 -27.42 17.22 -5.96
CA GLY A 235 -28.76 17.47 -6.49
C GLY A 235 -28.87 17.46 -8.03
N ASP A 236 -27.75 17.50 -8.75
CA ASP A 236 -27.68 17.44 -10.21
C ASP A 236 -26.55 16.51 -10.68
N ALA A 237 -26.89 15.52 -11.51
CA ALA A 237 -25.94 14.59 -12.10
C ALA A 237 -24.96 15.27 -13.07
N SER A 238 -25.36 16.38 -13.70
CA SER A 238 -24.50 17.14 -14.61
C SER A 238 -23.29 17.75 -13.90
N TYR A 239 -23.41 17.98 -12.59
CA TYR A 239 -22.38 18.57 -11.74
C TYR A 239 -21.08 17.75 -11.74
N TYR A 240 -21.14 16.44 -11.97
CA TYR A 240 -19.96 15.59 -12.13
C TYR A 240 -19.01 16.08 -13.23
N TYR A 241 -19.57 16.63 -14.32
CA TYR A 241 -18.81 17.14 -15.47
C TYR A 241 -18.61 18.66 -15.43
N ALA A 242 -19.13 19.33 -14.40
CA ALA A 242 -19.04 20.77 -14.29
C ALA A 242 -17.63 21.24 -13.97
N ARG A 243 -17.33 22.50 -14.33
CA ARG A 243 -16.17 23.19 -13.76
C ARG A 243 -16.51 23.57 -12.33
N PHE A 244 -15.82 22.96 -11.37
CA PHE A 244 -16.05 23.20 -9.95
C PHE A 244 -15.77 24.67 -9.58
N PRO A 245 -16.70 25.37 -8.91
CA PRO A 245 -16.42 26.68 -8.35
C PRO A 245 -15.42 26.55 -7.19
N SER A 246 -14.78 27.67 -6.83
CA SER A 246 -13.90 27.75 -5.66
C SER A 246 -14.48 28.77 -4.67
N PRO A 247 -14.91 28.34 -3.45
CA PRO A 247 -14.90 26.97 -2.93
C PRO A 247 -15.96 26.08 -3.60
N ALA A 248 -15.72 24.77 -3.60
CA ALA A 248 -16.71 23.81 -4.07
C ALA A 248 -17.89 23.71 -3.08
N PRO A 249 -19.14 23.53 -3.55
CA PRO A 249 -20.28 23.22 -2.70
C PRO A 249 -20.04 21.93 -1.91
N ARG A 250 -20.64 21.85 -0.74
CA ARG A 250 -20.62 20.64 0.10
C ARG A 250 -21.60 19.62 -0.47
N ALA A 251 -21.16 18.38 -0.59
CA ALA A 251 -22.03 17.26 -0.95
C ALA A 251 -23.07 17.00 0.14
N ALA A 252 -24.28 16.61 -0.25
CA ALA A 252 -25.36 16.23 0.65
C ALA A 252 -25.01 14.99 1.47
N TYR A 253 -24.19 14.09 0.92
CA TYR A 253 -23.66 12.93 1.61
C TYR A 253 -22.36 12.44 0.97
N SER A 254 -21.65 11.57 1.68
CA SER A 254 -20.49 10.80 1.18
C SER A 254 -20.70 9.29 1.32
N VAL A 255 -19.81 8.51 0.72
CA VAL A 255 -19.83 7.04 0.73
C VAL A 255 -18.56 6.53 1.40
N LEU A 256 -18.71 5.83 2.53
CA LEU A 256 -17.60 5.15 3.18
C LEU A 256 -17.28 3.85 2.44
N ALA A 257 -16.01 3.69 2.08
CA ALA A 257 -15.39 2.43 1.70
C ALA A 257 -13.90 2.52 2.10
N TRP A 258 -13.16 1.42 2.01
CA TRP A 258 -11.71 1.50 2.17
C TRP A 258 -11.08 2.38 1.08
N TRP A 259 -9.98 3.08 1.41
CA TRP A 259 -9.44 4.16 0.59
C TRP A 259 -9.06 3.73 -0.83
N ASP A 260 -8.65 2.48 -1.02
CA ASP A 260 -8.35 1.88 -2.33
C ASP A 260 -9.48 2.08 -3.35
N TYR A 261 -10.74 2.08 -2.89
CA TYR A 261 -11.92 2.02 -3.74
C TYR A 261 -12.49 3.40 -4.12
N GLY A 262 -11.96 4.49 -3.53
CA GLY A 262 -12.54 5.83 -3.71
C GLY A 262 -12.55 6.32 -5.15
N TYR A 263 -11.55 5.97 -5.97
CA TYR A 263 -11.55 6.32 -7.40
C TYR A 263 -12.60 5.55 -8.20
N TRP A 264 -12.96 4.33 -7.80
CA TRP A 264 -14.05 3.61 -8.46
C TRP A 264 -15.42 4.19 -8.08
N ILE A 265 -15.59 4.58 -6.81
CA ILE A 265 -16.79 5.30 -6.34
C ILE A 265 -16.99 6.61 -7.10
N MET A 266 -15.92 7.39 -7.31
CA MET A 266 -16.00 8.62 -8.10
C MET A 266 -16.18 8.34 -9.59
N GLY A 267 -15.35 7.47 -10.18
CA GLY A 267 -15.27 7.26 -11.62
C GLY A 267 -16.45 6.50 -12.22
N ILE A 268 -16.99 5.51 -11.50
CA ILE A 268 -18.10 4.66 -11.98
C ILE A 268 -19.38 4.98 -11.22
N GLY A 269 -19.29 5.06 -9.88
CA GLY A 269 -20.43 5.33 -9.01
C GLY A 269 -20.94 6.77 -9.10
N HIS A 270 -20.13 7.71 -9.59
CA HIS A 270 -20.45 9.14 -9.60
C HIS A 270 -20.91 9.65 -8.22
N ARG A 271 -20.33 9.11 -7.14
CA ARG A 271 -20.58 9.55 -5.76
C ARG A 271 -19.32 10.09 -5.12
N VAL A 272 -19.50 10.85 -4.05
CA VAL A 272 -18.39 11.42 -3.28
C VAL A 272 -17.94 10.40 -2.24
N PRO A 273 -16.73 9.83 -2.34
CA PRO A 273 -16.25 8.92 -1.33
C PRO A 273 -15.74 9.69 -0.11
N MET A 274 -15.88 9.10 1.07
CA MET A 274 -15.33 9.66 2.32
C MET A 274 -13.79 9.72 2.29
N THR A 275 -13.17 8.72 1.65
CA THR A 275 -11.73 8.54 1.51
C THR A 275 -11.37 8.04 0.10
N ASN A 276 -10.14 8.25 -0.36
CA ASN A 276 -9.72 7.86 -1.71
C ASN A 276 -8.22 7.51 -1.76
N PRO A 277 -7.69 7.04 -2.91
CA PRO A 277 -6.29 6.62 -3.04
C PRO A 277 -5.21 7.69 -2.81
N THR A 278 -5.58 8.96 -2.64
CA THR A 278 -4.65 9.96 -2.07
C THR A 278 -4.40 9.76 -0.56
N GLN A 279 -5.08 8.79 0.05
CA GLN A 279 -5.07 8.45 1.48
C GLN A 279 -5.70 9.54 2.37
N SER A 280 -6.41 10.49 1.76
CA SER A 280 -7.21 11.48 2.49
C SER A 280 -8.28 10.77 3.33
N ASN A 281 -8.41 11.13 4.61
CA ASN A 281 -9.34 10.52 5.58
C ASN A 281 -9.18 9.00 5.82
N ALA A 282 -8.07 8.38 5.40
CA ALA A 282 -7.87 6.93 5.58
C ALA A 282 -7.90 6.50 7.06
N GLY A 283 -7.39 7.33 7.97
CA GLY A 283 -7.47 7.07 9.43
C GLY A 283 -8.91 7.06 9.96
N ALA A 284 -9.76 7.98 9.51
CA ALA A 284 -11.17 8.01 9.90
C ALA A 284 -11.95 6.82 9.32
N ALA A 285 -11.63 6.39 8.10
CA ALA A 285 -12.20 5.18 7.51
C ALA A 285 -11.77 3.92 8.30
N ALA A 286 -10.49 3.82 8.70
CA ALA A 286 -9.99 2.73 9.53
C ALA A 286 -10.68 2.69 10.89
N ALA A 287 -10.74 3.83 11.60
CA ALA A 287 -11.42 3.94 12.89
C ALA A 287 -12.90 3.54 12.80
N CYS A 288 -13.61 3.96 11.74
CA CYS A 288 -15.01 3.56 11.54
C CYS A 288 -15.16 2.06 11.29
N LEU A 289 -14.32 1.47 10.44
CA LEU A 289 -14.35 0.03 10.13
C LEU A 289 -13.94 -0.84 11.33
N LEU A 290 -13.09 -0.32 12.22
CA LEU A 290 -12.63 -1.00 13.44
C LEU A 290 -13.50 -0.72 14.67
N ALA A 291 -14.42 0.25 14.59
CA ALA A 291 -15.30 0.65 15.69
C ALA A 291 -15.97 -0.55 16.37
N GLN A 292 -15.95 -0.55 17.70
CA GLN A 292 -16.34 -1.70 18.52
C GLN A 292 -17.83 -1.76 18.81
N ASN A 293 -18.56 -0.67 18.55
CA ASN A 293 -19.99 -0.56 18.74
C ASN A 293 -20.64 0.38 17.70
N GLU A 294 -21.97 0.32 17.59
CA GLU A 294 -22.72 1.08 16.58
C GLU A 294 -22.63 2.59 16.79
N SER A 295 -22.60 3.06 18.05
CA SER A 295 -22.55 4.50 18.38
C SER A 295 -21.22 5.15 17.98
N GLU A 296 -20.11 4.44 18.19
CA GLU A 296 -18.77 4.88 17.78
C GLU A 296 -18.67 5.01 16.25
N ALA A 297 -19.11 3.97 15.52
CA ALA A 297 -19.18 4.01 14.06
C ALA A 297 -20.07 5.16 13.56
N ALA A 298 -21.24 5.33 14.17
CA ALA A 298 -22.20 6.37 13.81
C ALA A 298 -21.64 7.78 13.96
N ALA A 299 -20.92 8.08 15.04
CA ALA A 299 -20.31 9.40 15.25
C ALA A 299 -19.36 9.79 14.11
N ILE A 300 -18.57 8.83 13.62
CA ILE A 300 -17.62 9.05 12.51
C ILE A 300 -18.36 9.22 11.17
N LEU A 301 -19.41 8.43 10.94
CA LEU A 301 -20.24 8.53 9.73
C LEU A 301 -21.00 9.87 9.70
N GLU A 302 -21.55 10.33 10.83
CA GLU A 302 -22.22 11.63 10.95
C GLU A 302 -21.26 12.79 10.69
N GLN A 303 -20.05 12.74 11.26
CA GLN A 303 -19.03 13.78 11.03
C GLN A 303 -18.63 13.89 9.55
N SER A 304 -18.56 12.77 8.84
CA SER A 304 -18.23 12.69 7.42
C SER A 304 -19.43 12.82 6.49
N ALA A 305 -20.64 12.99 7.03
CA ALA A 305 -21.91 12.92 6.31
C ALA A 305 -22.03 11.67 5.43
N SER A 306 -21.45 10.55 5.87
CA SER A 306 -21.47 9.28 5.13
C SER A 306 -22.86 8.65 5.24
N ARG A 307 -23.53 8.45 4.11
CA ARG A 307 -24.87 7.82 4.06
C ARG A 307 -24.82 6.37 3.61
N TYR A 308 -23.80 5.97 2.86
CA TYR A 308 -23.64 4.60 2.39
C TYR A 308 -22.29 4.05 2.81
N VAL A 309 -22.26 2.77 3.18
CA VAL A 309 -21.04 2.03 3.52
C VAL A 309 -20.90 0.83 2.59
N ILE A 310 -19.76 0.71 1.92
CA ILE A 310 -19.42 -0.40 1.03
C ILE A 310 -18.36 -1.27 1.69
N VAL A 311 -18.62 -2.57 1.79
CA VAL A 311 -17.68 -3.59 2.27
C VAL A 311 -17.52 -4.69 1.22
N ASP A 312 -16.31 -5.23 1.08
CA ASP A 312 -16.01 -6.33 0.14
C ASP A 312 -15.27 -7.50 0.80
N ALA A 313 -15.21 -8.63 0.10
CA ALA A 313 -14.60 -9.87 0.60
C ALA A 313 -13.09 -9.81 0.81
N ARG A 314 -12.42 -8.80 0.25
CA ARG A 314 -10.99 -8.58 0.40
C ARG A 314 -10.66 -7.81 1.67
N LEU A 315 -11.62 -7.13 2.29
CA LEU A 315 -11.40 -6.39 3.53
C LEU A 315 -11.17 -7.27 4.76
N PRO A 316 -12.08 -8.18 5.15
CA PRO A 316 -11.88 -9.01 6.33
C PRO A 316 -10.74 -10.01 6.12
N MET A 317 -10.14 -10.42 7.23
CA MET A 317 -9.21 -11.56 7.23
C MET A 317 -10.04 -12.84 7.30
N LEU A 318 -10.37 -13.42 6.14
CA LEU A 318 -11.11 -14.68 6.02
C LEU A 318 -10.15 -15.86 6.09
N ASN A 319 -10.48 -16.86 6.92
CA ASN A 319 -9.78 -18.14 7.16
C ASN A 319 -8.54 -18.40 6.27
N SER A 320 -7.48 -17.64 6.49
CA SER A 320 -6.23 -17.77 5.73
C SER A 320 -5.22 -18.52 6.58
N SER A 321 -4.55 -19.50 5.96
CA SER A 321 -3.30 -20.06 6.49
C SER A 321 -2.15 -19.06 6.42
N GLU A 322 -2.33 -17.97 5.67
CA GLU A 322 -1.34 -16.91 5.50
C GLU A 322 -1.63 -15.71 6.40
N ALA A 323 -0.57 -15.17 7.01
CA ALA A 323 -0.58 -13.96 7.86
C ALA A 323 -1.05 -12.69 7.14
N THR A 324 -1.20 -12.75 5.81
CA THR A 324 -1.48 -11.63 4.90
C THR A 324 -2.81 -11.78 4.16
N GLY A 325 -3.70 -12.66 4.62
CA GLY A 325 -5.03 -12.81 4.05
C GLY A 325 -5.90 -11.56 4.29
N GLY A 326 -6.32 -10.89 3.21
CA GLY A 326 -7.20 -9.72 3.27
C GLY A 326 -6.51 -8.41 3.67
N LYS A 327 -7.28 -7.31 3.66
CA LYS A 327 -6.81 -5.94 3.92
C LYS A 327 -7.00 -5.49 5.37
N PHE A 328 -7.57 -6.35 6.23
CA PHE A 328 -7.84 -6.06 7.63
C PHE A 328 -6.61 -5.55 8.41
N PRO A 329 -5.40 -6.16 8.27
CA PRO A 329 -4.22 -5.69 8.99
C PRO A 329 -3.76 -4.29 8.56
N ALA A 330 -4.10 -3.85 7.34
CA ALA A 330 -3.74 -2.54 6.85
C ALA A 330 -4.48 -1.42 7.61
N LEU A 331 -5.68 -1.69 8.16
CA LEU A 331 -6.47 -0.71 8.91
C LEU A 331 -5.69 -0.14 10.11
N PHE A 332 -4.94 -0.99 10.82
CA PHE A 332 -4.15 -0.64 12.01
C PHE A 332 -2.92 0.22 11.72
N GLN A 333 -2.52 0.34 10.44
CA GLN A 333 -1.46 1.28 10.06
C GLN A 333 -1.99 2.73 10.00
N TRP A 334 -3.31 2.86 9.81
CA TRP A 334 -4.04 4.11 9.65
C TRP A 334 -4.79 4.55 10.92
N ASP A 335 -5.18 3.59 11.76
CA ASP A 335 -5.63 3.82 13.12
C ASP A 335 -4.59 3.27 14.11
N ARG A 336 -3.83 4.17 14.73
CA ARG A 336 -2.73 3.84 15.64
C ARG A 336 -3.13 3.83 17.11
N GLU A 337 -4.39 4.11 17.41
CA GLU A 337 -4.90 4.08 18.79
C GLU A 337 -5.19 2.64 19.25
N VAL A 338 -5.35 1.72 18.29
CA VAL A 338 -5.65 0.30 18.54
C VAL A 338 -4.54 -0.61 18.04
N SER A 339 -4.36 -1.75 18.71
CA SER A 339 -3.37 -2.76 18.35
C SER A 339 -3.99 -3.90 17.53
N LEU A 340 -3.29 -4.38 16.51
CA LEU A 340 -3.68 -5.57 15.72
C LEU A 340 -3.91 -6.79 16.62
N ASP A 341 -3.03 -6.96 17.62
CA ASP A 341 -3.05 -8.08 18.58
C ASP A 341 -4.33 -8.11 19.44
N ASP A 342 -5.07 -7.00 19.54
CA ASP A 342 -6.34 -6.94 20.26
C ASP A 342 -7.49 -7.58 19.47
N TYR A 343 -7.34 -7.67 18.15
CA TYR A 343 -8.36 -8.17 17.23
C TYR A 343 -8.06 -9.60 16.83
N PHE A 344 -6.81 -9.91 16.47
CA PHE A 344 -6.39 -11.27 16.21
C PHE A 344 -4.90 -11.42 16.46
N LEU A 345 -4.46 -12.66 16.59
CA LEU A 345 -3.04 -12.97 16.63
C LEU A 345 -2.72 -14.23 15.85
N ILE A 346 -1.46 -14.36 15.46
CA ILE A 346 -0.96 -15.53 14.76
C ILE A 346 -0.11 -16.31 15.74
N ALA A 347 -0.59 -17.51 16.09
CA ALA A 347 0.17 -18.48 16.84
C ALA A 347 0.72 -19.56 15.90
N ARG A 348 1.72 -20.31 16.33
CA ARG A 348 2.17 -21.51 15.61
C ARG A 348 1.76 -22.75 16.37
N GLN A 349 1.30 -23.76 15.64
CA GLN A 349 0.94 -25.06 16.19
C GLN A 349 1.65 -26.15 15.40
N ARG A 350 2.12 -27.20 16.09
CA ARG A 350 2.64 -28.39 15.41
C ARG A 350 1.50 -29.17 14.77
N ASP A 351 1.63 -29.48 13.50
CA ASP A 351 0.76 -30.42 12.82
C ASP A 351 1.08 -31.88 13.23
N ALA A 352 0.32 -32.84 12.68
CA ALA A 352 0.53 -34.27 12.94
C ALA A 352 1.92 -34.78 12.55
N ASN A 353 2.62 -34.08 11.65
CA ASN A 353 3.97 -34.39 11.19
C ASN A 353 5.06 -33.64 11.97
N GLY A 354 4.68 -32.86 12.99
CA GLY A 354 5.60 -32.07 13.83
C GLY A 354 6.05 -30.74 13.22
N VAL A 355 5.51 -30.36 12.06
CA VAL A 355 5.81 -29.10 11.35
C VAL A 355 5.05 -27.95 12.01
N MET A 356 5.73 -26.85 12.27
CA MET A 356 5.13 -25.64 12.83
C MET A 356 4.33 -24.89 11.76
N MET A 357 3.01 -24.94 11.86
CA MET A 357 2.09 -24.24 10.96
C MET A 357 1.55 -22.97 11.64
N PRO A 358 1.44 -21.84 10.91
CA PRO A 358 0.74 -20.67 11.41
C PRO A 358 -0.76 -20.97 11.57
N ARG A 359 -1.34 -20.49 12.67
CA ARG A 359 -2.76 -20.56 12.97
C ARG A 359 -3.24 -19.20 13.47
N VAL A 360 -4.23 -18.67 12.78
CA VAL A 360 -4.84 -17.38 13.12
C VAL A 360 -5.89 -17.57 14.21
N LEU A 361 -5.81 -16.78 15.27
CA LEU A 361 -6.75 -16.77 16.39
C LEU A 361 -7.46 -15.41 16.46
N TYR A 362 -8.77 -15.42 16.28
CA TYR A 362 -9.62 -14.23 16.24
C TYR A 362 -10.15 -13.92 17.65
N ARG A 363 -9.89 -12.72 18.15
CA ARG A 363 -10.34 -12.25 19.48
C ARG A 363 -11.71 -11.57 19.38
N PRO A 364 -12.41 -11.34 20.51
CA PRO A 364 -13.71 -10.68 20.52
C PRO A 364 -13.76 -9.35 19.73
N ALA A 365 -12.69 -8.54 19.76
CA ALA A 365 -12.65 -7.25 19.08
C ALA A 365 -12.73 -7.36 17.54
N TYR A 366 -12.23 -8.46 16.96
CA TYR A 366 -12.40 -8.75 15.53
C TYR A 366 -13.88 -8.88 15.18
N PHE A 367 -14.61 -9.72 15.91
CA PHE A 367 -16.04 -9.95 15.65
C PHE A 367 -16.91 -8.72 15.92
N ARG A 368 -16.51 -7.88 16.87
CA ARG A 368 -17.20 -6.63 17.22
C ARG A 368 -16.96 -5.49 16.24
N SER A 369 -15.86 -5.52 15.49
CA SER A 369 -15.54 -4.48 14.50
C SER A 369 -16.69 -4.29 13.49
N LEU A 370 -17.00 -3.04 13.16
CA LEU A 370 -18.06 -2.72 12.20
C LEU A 370 -17.88 -3.47 10.88
N LEU A 371 -16.64 -3.56 10.38
CA LEU A 371 -16.32 -4.28 9.15
C LEU A 371 -16.78 -5.74 9.20
N VAL A 372 -16.44 -6.47 10.25
CA VAL A 372 -16.80 -7.89 10.38
C VAL A 372 -18.30 -8.04 10.63
N ARG A 373 -18.90 -7.16 11.45
CA ARG A 373 -20.35 -7.14 11.68
C ARG A 373 -21.14 -6.94 10.38
N LEU A 374 -20.72 -6.01 9.52
CA LEU A 374 -21.35 -5.77 8.22
C LEU A 374 -21.05 -6.88 7.22
N PHE A 375 -19.78 -7.23 7.01
CA PHE A 375 -19.41 -8.17 5.95
C PHE A 375 -19.76 -9.62 6.28
N VAL A 376 -19.33 -10.13 7.45
CA VAL A 376 -19.50 -11.55 7.82
C VAL A 376 -20.91 -11.81 8.34
N PHE A 377 -21.43 -10.94 9.21
CA PHE A 377 -22.71 -11.15 9.90
C PHE A 377 -23.89 -10.38 9.29
N GLY A 378 -23.65 -9.55 8.28
CA GLY A 378 -24.70 -8.84 7.59
C GLY A 378 -25.40 -7.76 8.41
N GLY A 379 -24.85 -7.38 9.55
CA GLY A 379 -25.48 -6.53 10.57
C GLY A 379 -26.49 -7.27 11.47
N ALA A 380 -26.67 -8.58 11.30
CA ALA A 380 -27.56 -9.37 12.14
C ALA A 380 -26.93 -9.69 13.51
N ALA A 381 -27.79 -9.99 14.49
CA ALA A 381 -27.35 -10.49 15.78
C ALA A 381 -26.77 -11.91 15.68
N VAL A 382 -25.85 -12.23 16.58
CA VAL A 382 -25.35 -13.59 16.84
C VAL A 382 -25.71 -13.95 18.27
N GLU A 383 -26.85 -14.60 18.46
CA GLU A 383 -27.38 -14.90 19.80
C GLU A 383 -26.65 -16.07 20.48
N LYS A 384 -26.25 -17.07 19.68
CA LYS A 384 -25.61 -18.32 20.12
C LYS A 384 -24.30 -18.53 19.37
N PRO A 385 -23.21 -17.87 19.80
CA PRO A 385 -21.91 -18.00 19.16
C PRO A 385 -21.40 -19.45 19.21
N SER A 386 -20.94 -19.96 18.07
CA SER A 386 -20.48 -21.36 17.93
C SER A 386 -18.95 -21.49 17.80
N GLY A 387 -18.22 -20.37 17.83
CA GLY A 387 -16.77 -20.31 17.65
C GLY A 387 -15.98 -20.11 18.94
N ALA A 388 -16.60 -20.21 20.12
CA ALA A 388 -15.93 -19.91 21.39
C ALA A 388 -14.88 -20.97 21.74
N ALA A 389 -13.63 -20.54 21.92
CA ALA A 389 -12.52 -21.38 22.37
C ALA A 389 -11.59 -20.63 23.33
N LEU A 390 -10.96 -21.35 24.25
CA LEU A 390 -9.86 -20.84 25.06
C LEU A 390 -8.54 -21.38 24.50
N ALA A 391 -7.68 -20.46 24.06
CA ALA A 391 -6.34 -20.79 23.55
C ALA A 391 -5.30 -20.58 24.63
N TYR A 392 -4.50 -21.61 24.89
CA TYR A 392 -3.36 -21.56 25.81
C TYR A 392 -2.10 -21.29 25.02
N LEU A 393 -1.52 -20.12 25.25
CA LEU A 393 -0.37 -19.64 24.50
C LEU A 393 0.88 -19.70 25.37
N ARG A 394 1.98 -20.13 24.76
CA ARG A 394 3.32 -19.93 25.29
C ARG A 394 4.02 -18.88 24.42
N ASP A 395 4.34 -17.75 25.04
CA ASP A 395 5.04 -16.63 24.39
C ASP A 395 6.47 -16.54 24.94
N ASP A 396 7.47 -16.72 24.08
CA ASP A 396 8.89 -16.58 24.43
C ASP A 396 9.48 -15.22 24.01
N GLY A 397 8.62 -14.28 23.58
CA GLY A 397 8.98 -12.96 23.07
C GLY A 397 9.43 -12.94 21.59
N LYS A 398 9.68 -14.11 20.98
CA LYS A 398 10.02 -14.24 19.55
C LYS A 398 8.99 -15.05 18.77
N ASN A 399 8.35 -16.02 19.42
CA ASN A 399 7.35 -16.91 18.87
C ASN A 399 6.20 -17.09 19.87
N ARG A 400 4.98 -17.06 19.35
CA ARG A 400 3.78 -17.50 20.07
C ARG A 400 3.42 -18.91 19.62
N GLU A 401 3.49 -19.85 20.55
CA GLU A 401 3.08 -21.24 20.31
C GLU A 401 1.70 -21.48 20.92
N LEU A 402 0.80 -22.08 20.14
CA LEU A 402 -0.47 -22.59 20.62
C LEU A 402 -0.23 -23.97 21.25
N VAL A 403 -0.21 -24.00 22.58
CA VAL A 403 0.08 -25.21 23.37
C VAL A 403 -1.15 -26.10 23.45
N ASP A 404 -2.31 -25.49 23.71
CA ASP A 404 -3.59 -26.18 23.80
C ASP A 404 -4.72 -25.26 23.33
N LEU A 405 -5.78 -25.87 22.82
CA LEU A 405 -6.98 -25.18 22.36
C LEU A 405 -8.20 -25.95 22.84
N ARG A 406 -8.96 -25.33 23.75
CA ARG A 406 -10.20 -25.89 24.28
C ARG A 406 -11.40 -25.21 23.64
N GLU A 407 -12.11 -25.92 22.79
CA GLU A 407 -13.36 -25.45 22.18
C GLU A 407 -14.53 -25.64 23.15
N PHE A 408 -15.48 -24.71 23.12
CA PHE A 408 -16.67 -24.71 23.95
C PHE A 408 -17.93 -24.71 23.08
N PRO A 409 -19.00 -25.41 23.51
CA PRO A 409 -20.25 -25.44 22.75
C PRO A 409 -21.04 -24.14 22.87
N SER A 410 -20.73 -23.27 23.84
CA SER A 410 -21.33 -21.94 23.97
C SER A 410 -20.37 -20.92 24.58
N GLU A 411 -20.62 -19.64 24.30
CA GLU A 411 -19.90 -18.50 24.89
C GLU A 411 -19.99 -18.50 26.41
N GLU A 412 -21.16 -18.77 26.99
CA GLU A 412 -21.37 -18.72 28.45
C GLU A 412 -20.43 -19.68 29.18
N LEU A 413 -20.24 -20.88 28.63
CA LEU A 413 -19.33 -21.88 29.19
C LEU A 413 -17.87 -21.46 29.04
N ALA A 414 -17.51 -20.85 27.91
CA ALA A 414 -16.16 -20.32 27.70
C ALA A 414 -15.87 -19.17 28.67
N MET A 415 -16.80 -18.22 28.82
CA MET A 415 -16.68 -17.07 29.73
C MET A 415 -16.66 -17.49 31.21
N ALA A 416 -17.39 -18.55 31.59
CA ALA A 416 -17.32 -19.10 32.94
C ALA A 416 -15.95 -19.72 33.26
N ALA A 417 -15.29 -20.32 32.26
CA ALA A 417 -13.96 -20.92 32.40
C ALA A 417 -12.81 -19.91 32.24
N GLU A 418 -13.03 -18.78 31.57
CA GLU A 418 -12.01 -17.79 31.24
C GLU A 418 -11.24 -17.22 32.45
N PRO A 419 -11.86 -16.82 33.58
CA PRO A 419 -11.14 -16.18 34.68
C PRO A 419 -10.04 -17.06 35.29
N GLY A 420 -10.34 -18.34 35.54
CA GLY A 420 -9.36 -19.29 36.07
C GLY A 420 -8.26 -19.62 35.06
N CYS A 421 -8.59 -19.53 33.78
CA CYS A 421 -7.72 -19.83 32.65
C CYS A 421 -6.78 -18.66 32.30
N ARG A 422 -7.22 -17.40 32.48
CA ARG A 422 -6.38 -16.20 32.32
C ARG A 422 -5.15 -16.21 33.25
N MET A 423 -5.31 -16.72 34.47
CA MET A 423 -4.19 -16.93 35.40
C MET A 423 -3.13 -17.90 34.87
N GLN A 424 -3.50 -18.74 33.89
CA GLN A 424 -2.63 -19.69 33.20
C GLN A 424 -2.18 -19.19 31.82
N GLY A 425 -2.45 -17.91 31.49
CA GLY A 425 -2.04 -17.29 30.23
C GLY A 425 -2.94 -17.58 29.03
N CYS A 426 -4.16 -18.06 29.24
CA CYS A 426 -5.08 -18.32 28.13
C CYS A 426 -5.91 -17.10 27.73
N ILE A 427 -6.47 -17.16 26.52
CA ILE A 427 -7.31 -16.10 25.95
C ILE A 427 -8.56 -16.66 25.25
N LEU A 428 -9.67 -15.93 25.33
CA LEU A 428 -10.88 -16.21 24.55
C LEU A 428 -10.67 -15.83 23.08
N VAL A 429 -10.86 -16.82 22.21
CA VAL A 429 -10.67 -16.69 20.76
C VAL A 429 -11.69 -17.52 19.99
N SER A 430 -11.75 -17.32 18.69
CA SER A 430 -12.25 -18.27 17.71
C SER A 430 -11.13 -18.64 16.76
N THR A 431 -11.16 -19.86 16.23
CA THR A 431 -10.24 -20.31 15.18
C THR A 431 -10.83 -20.17 13.77
N ASN A 432 -12.04 -19.60 13.68
CA ASN A 432 -12.75 -19.41 12.43
C ASN A 432 -13.33 -17.99 12.35
N SER A 433 -12.87 -17.21 11.39
CA SER A 433 -13.34 -15.84 11.10
C SER A 433 -14.86 -15.72 10.88
N LEU A 434 -15.54 -16.83 10.55
CA LEU A 434 -16.96 -16.90 10.24
C LEU A 434 -17.84 -17.37 11.40
N LYS A 435 -17.21 -17.71 12.55
CA LYS A 435 -17.89 -18.16 13.78
C LYS A 435 -17.45 -17.30 14.94
N SER A 436 -18.36 -16.50 15.48
CA SER A 436 -18.06 -15.60 16.59
C SER A 436 -17.73 -16.39 17.86
N CYS A 437 -16.78 -15.88 18.64
CA CYS A 437 -16.54 -16.34 20.01
C CYS A 437 -17.36 -15.58 21.06
N VAL A 438 -18.09 -14.54 20.65
CA VAL A 438 -18.89 -13.67 21.53
C VAL A 438 -20.25 -13.33 20.93
N ARG A 439 -21.24 -13.04 21.78
CA ARG A 439 -22.55 -12.55 21.33
C ARG A 439 -22.39 -11.20 20.64
N LEU A 440 -23.10 -11.04 19.52
CA LEU A 440 -23.16 -9.79 18.77
C LEU A 440 -24.60 -9.30 18.74
N GLU A 441 -24.79 -8.03 19.08
CA GLU A 441 -26.08 -7.35 18.90
C GLU A 441 -26.34 -7.08 17.42
N ALA A 442 -27.60 -6.88 17.04
CA ALA A 442 -27.92 -6.41 15.69
C ALA A 442 -27.51 -4.95 15.51
N LEU A 443 -27.09 -4.58 14.30
CA LEU A 443 -26.92 -3.19 13.89
C LEU A 443 -28.29 -2.62 13.51
N THR A 444 -28.70 -1.54 14.17
CA THR A 444 -30.05 -0.96 14.01
C THR A 444 -30.09 0.19 13.00
N ARG A 445 -28.96 0.87 12.80
CA ARG A 445 -28.81 2.04 11.92
C ARG A 445 -28.27 1.69 10.53
N PHE A 446 -27.87 0.44 10.30
CA PHE A 446 -27.34 -0.03 9.02
C PHE A 446 -28.35 -0.92 8.30
N ARG A 447 -28.94 -0.42 7.23
CA ARG A 447 -29.87 -1.18 6.39
C ARG A 447 -29.14 -1.73 5.16
N PRO A 448 -29.12 -3.05 4.91
CA PRO A 448 -28.60 -3.58 3.64
C PRO A 448 -29.47 -3.08 2.48
N VAL A 449 -28.84 -2.55 1.44
CA VAL A 449 -29.53 -2.01 0.25
C VAL A 449 -29.08 -2.64 -1.06
N PHE A 450 -27.90 -3.28 -1.08
CA PHE A 450 -27.38 -3.99 -2.24
C PHE A 450 -26.42 -5.11 -1.82
N ALA A 451 -26.38 -6.19 -2.61
CA ALA A 451 -25.35 -7.22 -2.55
C ALA A 451 -25.11 -7.73 -3.98
N SER A 452 -23.84 -7.94 -4.34
CA SER A 452 -23.45 -8.37 -5.69
C SER A 452 -23.81 -9.83 -5.98
N SER A 453 -23.58 -10.27 -7.21
CA SER A 453 -23.99 -11.59 -7.69
C SER A 453 -23.23 -12.75 -7.04
N THR A 454 -21.91 -12.66 -6.90
CA THR A 454 -21.03 -13.77 -6.51
C THR A 454 -21.09 -14.08 -5.01
N GLU A 455 -21.33 -15.34 -4.64
CA GLU A 455 -21.25 -15.83 -3.25
C GLU A 455 -19.83 -16.23 -2.88
N VAL A 456 -19.37 -15.83 -1.70
CA VAL A 456 -17.98 -16.00 -1.30
C VAL A 456 -17.85 -16.83 -0.02
N VAL A 457 -18.66 -16.52 0.99
CA VAL A 457 -18.61 -17.20 2.30
C VAL A 457 -19.99 -17.41 2.88
N GLN A 458 -20.13 -18.41 3.75
CA GLN A 458 -21.32 -18.64 4.56
C GLN A 458 -20.96 -18.61 6.04
N ASN A 459 -21.68 -17.81 6.83
CA ASN A 459 -21.41 -17.69 8.27
C ASN A 459 -22.14 -18.75 9.10
N GLU A 460 -21.95 -18.69 10.43
CA GLU A 460 -22.60 -19.62 11.38
C GLU A 460 -24.14 -19.56 11.41
N ASN A 461 -24.73 -18.44 10.98
CA ASN A 461 -26.17 -18.26 10.85
C ASN A 461 -26.71 -18.76 9.48
N ARG A 462 -25.89 -19.49 8.70
CA ARG A 462 -26.19 -19.94 7.33
C ARG A 462 -26.44 -18.81 6.33
N LEU A 463 -26.02 -17.60 6.64
CA LEU A 463 -26.14 -16.44 5.76
C LEU A 463 -25.00 -16.46 4.72
N PHE A 464 -25.36 -16.54 3.44
CA PHE A 464 -24.41 -16.38 2.34
C PHE A 464 -24.06 -14.91 2.15
N ARG A 465 -22.76 -14.64 2.02
CA ARG A 465 -22.20 -13.30 1.84
C ARG A 465 -21.67 -13.17 0.42
N LYS A 466 -21.95 -12.01 -0.17
CA LYS A 466 -21.58 -11.68 -1.55
C LYS A 466 -20.26 -10.93 -1.63
N GLU A 467 -19.63 -10.87 -2.80
CA GLU A 467 -18.33 -10.22 -2.99
C GLU A 467 -18.33 -8.75 -2.56
N VAL A 468 -19.35 -7.98 -2.95
CA VAL A 468 -19.51 -6.56 -2.57
C VAL A 468 -20.90 -6.31 -2.00
N GLN A 469 -20.99 -5.57 -0.90
CA GLN A 469 -22.24 -5.28 -0.22
C GLN A 469 -22.33 -3.79 0.13
N ILE A 470 -23.52 -3.21 0.04
CA ILE A 470 -23.76 -1.80 0.37
C ILE A 470 -24.84 -1.70 1.44
N TYR A 471 -24.55 -0.89 2.46
CA TYR A 471 -25.43 -0.54 3.56
C TYR A 471 -25.78 0.94 3.51
N GLU A 472 -27.04 1.28 3.72
CA GLU A 472 -27.45 2.66 4.00
C GLU A 472 -27.43 2.88 5.52
N PHE A 473 -26.69 3.89 5.94
CA PHE A 473 -26.63 4.38 7.30
C PHE A 473 -27.72 5.44 7.53
N LYS A 474 -28.49 5.27 8.61
CA LYS A 474 -29.62 6.13 8.98
C LYS A 474 -29.30 7.10 10.11
#